data_AF-A0A947DTG0-F1
#
_entry.id   AF-A0A947DTG0-F1
#
_cell.length_a   1.000
_cell.length_b   1.000
_cell.length_c   1.000
_cell.angle_alpha   90.00
_cell.angle_beta   90.00
_cell.angle_gamma   90.00
#
_symmetry.space_group_name_H-M   'P 1'
#
loop_
_entity.id
_entity.type
_entity.pdbx_description
1 polymer ?
#
loop_
_entity_poly.entity_id
_entity_poly.type
_entity_poly.pdbx_seq_one_letter_code
_entity_poly.pdbx_strand_id
1 'polypeptide(L)'
;MPEQIEWLEDGTPGGSPYSPRFGDRYRSELGGLSQAREVFLKGCGLPNAWARQPQWCVLETGFGLGLNFLVTWAAWKSDPLRPRLLHFVSTEAFPASAGDVLRSAQTHPELLPLAQELQRQLWGLLPGIHRLVFEGGQVLLTLCIGDAKAILREQTFEADSVYLDGFSPERNPDIWDVHTFKAVARCCRRGARVATWTVARSVRDALAQCGFMVQKTPGTPPKRDNLQGCFDPAWTPRKIQPAVARLPASSCVVIGAGIAGAAVAASLARRGWLVRVLDAGVAPAAGASGLPAGVLAPHVSPDDSLLSRLSRSGVRATLQQAHNLLQTGRDWSPTGVLEHCVAHPRKLPAAWQNTLAHAAQDWTRPASPEQLAQAGLPPDAPALWHAPAGWIKPAALVQAWLATPGVTWHGQATAHQLVRQGDGWQVLDAAGQELARADLVVLAAGYGSRALSASAGGEDSPQLALQAIRGQASWGQHTPGTLEAMPPFPVNGHGSLVPALPLDNADGLAWVTGSTF
;
A
#
# COMPACT_ATOMS: atom_id res chain seq x y z
N MET A 1 22.24 0.71 1.73
CA MET A 1 22.22 -0.55 2.51
C MET A 1 21.13 -0.42 3.57
N PRO A 2 20.51 -1.51 4.04
CA PRO A 2 19.63 -1.45 5.21
C PRO A 2 20.40 -0.93 6.42
N GLU A 3 19.69 -0.44 7.44
CA GLU A 3 20.32 -0.02 8.68
C GLU A 3 21.08 -1.19 9.32
N GLN A 4 22.31 -0.90 9.76
CA GLN A 4 23.14 -1.90 10.42
C GLN A 4 22.68 -2.09 11.86
N ILE A 5 22.41 -3.34 12.22
CA ILE A 5 21.98 -3.72 13.57
C ILE A 5 22.99 -4.70 14.15
N GLU A 6 23.49 -4.38 15.34
CA GLU A 6 24.33 -5.27 16.14
C GLU A 6 23.46 -5.98 17.18
N TRP A 7 23.72 -7.27 17.39
CA TRP A 7 22.98 -8.06 18.36
C TRP A 7 23.90 -8.36 19.55
N LEU A 8 23.67 -7.67 20.65
CA LEU A 8 24.52 -7.74 21.83
C LEU A 8 24.26 -9.03 22.63
N GLU A 9 25.33 -9.70 23.05
CA GLU A 9 25.30 -10.86 23.94
C GLU A 9 25.27 -10.41 25.41
N ASP A 10 24.16 -9.81 25.83
CA ASP A 10 23.98 -9.21 27.16
C ASP A 10 23.16 -10.09 28.14
N GLY A 11 23.02 -11.37 27.82
CA GLY A 11 22.22 -12.33 28.60
C GLY A 11 20.72 -12.29 28.33
N THR A 12 20.24 -11.39 27.46
CA THR A 12 18.85 -11.43 26.97
C THR A 12 18.67 -12.56 25.96
N PRO A 13 17.57 -13.35 26.01
CA PRO A 13 17.29 -14.36 25.00
C PRO A 13 17.26 -13.75 23.59
N GLY A 14 18.05 -14.28 22.67
CA GLY A 14 18.17 -13.79 21.29
C GLY A 14 19.09 -12.57 21.08
N GLY A 15 19.62 -12.01 22.17
CA GLY A 15 20.47 -10.80 22.16
C GLY A 15 19.67 -9.50 22.02
N SER A 16 20.26 -8.41 22.51
CA SER A 16 19.65 -7.09 22.43
C SER A 16 20.02 -6.38 21.12
N PRO A 17 19.04 -5.97 20.29
CA PRO A 17 19.33 -5.21 19.08
C PRO A 17 19.81 -3.80 19.41
N TYR A 18 20.93 -3.41 18.83
CA TYR A 18 21.65 -2.17 19.03
C TYR A 18 21.87 -1.45 17.70
N SER A 19 21.67 -0.13 17.68
CA SER A 19 22.02 0.71 16.54
C SER A 19 23.36 1.40 16.79
N PRO A 20 24.42 1.06 16.02
CA PRO A 20 25.69 1.78 16.08
C PRO A 20 25.54 3.27 15.70
N ARG A 21 24.59 3.59 14.80
CA ARG A 21 24.32 4.97 14.37
C ARG A 21 23.89 5.86 15.52
N PHE A 22 22.95 5.38 16.34
CA PHE A 22 22.40 6.15 17.45
C PHE A 22 23.09 5.86 18.78
N GLY A 23 23.96 4.85 18.82
CA GLY A 23 24.66 4.44 20.02
C GLY A 23 23.72 3.94 21.13
N ASP A 24 22.59 3.35 20.77
CA ASP A 24 21.49 3.02 21.68
C ASP A 24 20.77 1.72 21.27
N ARG A 25 20.05 1.09 22.21
CA ARG A 25 19.31 -0.15 21.98
C ARG A 25 17.92 0.13 21.42
N TYR A 26 17.42 -0.73 20.54
CA TYR A 26 16.06 -0.63 19.99
C TYR A 26 14.97 -0.93 21.01
N ARG A 27 15.32 -1.61 22.11
CA ARG A 27 14.39 -1.94 23.20
C ARG A 27 15.13 -2.02 24.54
N SER A 28 14.39 -1.83 25.63
CA SER A 28 14.95 -1.93 26.98
C SER A 28 15.40 -3.36 27.32
N GLU A 29 16.34 -3.47 28.25
CA GLU A 29 16.91 -4.77 28.71
C GLU A 29 15.85 -5.67 29.38
N LEU A 30 14.81 -5.07 29.96
CA LEU A 30 13.71 -5.75 30.66
C LEU A 30 12.54 -6.15 29.73
N GLY A 31 12.69 -5.97 28.42
CA GLY A 31 11.86 -6.59 27.40
C GLY A 31 11.00 -5.62 26.58
N GLY A 32 11.32 -5.47 25.30
CA GLY A 32 10.57 -4.60 24.36
C GLY A 32 9.09 -4.96 24.19
N LEU A 33 8.72 -6.22 24.37
CA LEU A 33 7.32 -6.66 24.29
C LEU A 33 6.44 -6.03 25.38
N SER A 34 6.98 -5.93 26.60
CA SER A 34 6.29 -5.31 27.73
C SER A 34 6.07 -3.82 27.47
N GLN A 35 7.09 -3.14 26.94
CA GLN A 35 6.99 -1.74 26.55
C GLN A 35 5.93 -1.52 25.47
N ALA A 36 5.94 -2.32 24.40
CA ALA A 36 4.94 -2.25 23.33
C ALA A 36 3.50 -2.42 23.85
N ARG A 37 3.28 -3.36 24.78
CA ARG A 37 1.95 -3.61 25.38
C ARG A 37 1.54 -2.55 26.38
N GLU A 38 2.38 -2.24 27.35
CA GLU A 38 2.01 -1.40 28.51
C GLU A 38 2.13 0.09 28.21
N VAL A 39 3.21 0.51 27.53
CA VAL A 39 3.43 1.94 27.24
C VAL A 39 2.58 2.38 26.07
N PHE A 40 2.64 1.68 24.94
CA PHE A 40 2.02 2.15 23.71
C PHE A 40 0.58 1.68 23.55
N LEU A 41 0.35 0.37 23.49
CA LEU A 41 -1.00 -0.19 23.26
C LEU A 41 -1.98 0.24 24.37
N LYS A 42 -1.67 -0.08 25.63
CA LYS A 42 -2.50 0.31 26.78
C LYS A 42 -2.44 1.79 27.10
N GLY A 43 -1.31 2.48 26.86
CA GLY A 43 -1.22 3.93 27.07
C GLY A 43 -2.12 4.73 26.12
N CYS A 44 -2.41 4.20 24.92
CA CYS A 44 -3.46 4.71 24.05
C CYS A 44 -4.85 4.12 24.35
N GLY A 45 -5.02 3.39 25.46
CA GLY A 45 -6.28 2.81 25.91
C GLY A 45 -6.82 1.68 25.05
N LEU A 46 -5.96 1.01 24.27
CA LEU A 46 -6.35 -0.15 23.47
C LEU A 46 -6.31 -1.42 24.33
N PRO A 47 -7.23 -2.38 24.13
CA PRO A 47 -8.23 -2.42 23.05
C PRO A 47 -9.51 -1.59 23.29
N ASN A 48 -9.79 -1.13 24.52
CA ASN A 48 -11.09 -0.53 24.84
C ASN A 48 -11.47 0.67 23.94
N ALA A 49 -10.50 1.50 23.55
CA ALA A 49 -10.77 2.69 22.74
C ALA A 49 -11.20 2.37 21.29
N TRP A 50 -10.70 1.28 20.68
CA TRP A 50 -11.05 0.91 19.30
C TRP A 50 -12.27 0.00 19.19
N ALA A 51 -12.87 -0.39 20.31
CA ALA A 51 -13.93 -1.38 20.36
C ALA A 51 -15.14 -0.93 19.52
N ARG A 52 -15.57 -1.81 18.59
CA ARG A 52 -16.70 -1.63 17.67
C ARG A 52 -16.60 -0.42 16.72
N GLN A 53 -15.40 0.17 16.60
CA GLN A 53 -15.18 1.25 15.64
C GLN A 53 -15.12 0.68 14.21
N PRO A 54 -15.58 1.40 13.19
CA PRO A 54 -15.47 0.92 11.81
C PRO A 54 -14.00 0.82 11.35
N GLN A 55 -13.15 1.70 11.87
CA GLN A 55 -11.72 1.72 11.61
C GLN A 55 -10.96 2.32 12.79
N TRP A 56 -9.68 2.00 12.90
CA TRP A 56 -8.77 2.65 13.84
C TRP A 56 -7.43 2.94 13.17
N CYS A 57 -6.97 4.18 13.29
CA CYS A 57 -5.70 4.63 12.72
C CYS A 57 -4.66 4.86 13.83
N VAL A 58 -3.54 4.14 13.76
CA VAL A 58 -2.38 4.36 14.65
C VAL A 58 -1.29 5.07 13.83
N LEU A 59 -0.71 6.12 14.38
CA LEU A 59 0.48 6.78 13.84
C LEU A 59 1.66 6.56 14.77
N GLU A 60 2.75 6.02 14.25
CA GLU A 60 4.00 5.82 14.96
C GLU A 60 5.11 6.70 14.36
N THR A 61 5.96 7.22 15.23
CA THR A 61 7.27 7.75 14.85
C THR A 61 8.33 6.72 15.17
N GLY A 62 9.10 6.27 14.18
CA GLY A 62 10.14 5.24 14.35
C GLY A 62 9.60 3.82 14.33
N PHE A 63 9.56 3.20 13.14
CA PHE A 63 9.17 1.79 12.98
C PHE A 63 10.16 0.83 13.64
N GLY A 64 11.46 1.13 13.53
CA GLY A 64 12.55 0.30 14.01
C GLY A 64 12.44 -1.14 13.53
N LEU A 65 12.20 -2.04 14.47
CA LEU A 65 12.07 -3.49 14.25
C LEU A 65 10.61 -3.97 14.15
N GLY A 66 9.65 -3.04 14.06
CA GLY A 66 8.23 -3.33 13.85
C GLY A 66 7.48 -3.93 15.04
N LEU A 67 8.08 -3.93 16.24
CA LEU A 67 7.52 -4.62 17.41
C LEU A 67 6.17 -4.04 17.83
N ASN A 68 6.03 -2.71 17.87
CA ASN A 68 4.75 -2.07 18.20
C ASN A 68 3.66 -2.44 17.19
N PHE A 69 3.97 -2.43 15.89
CA PHE A 69 3.03 -2.88 14.86
C PHE A 69 2.61 -4.34 15.07
N LEU A 70 3.56 -5.25 15.30
CA LEU A 70 3.27 -6.67 15.51
C LEU A 70 2.41 -6.90 16.76
N VAL A 71 2.68 -6.18 17.86
CA VAL A 71 1.89 -6.24 19.09
C VAL A 71 0.48 -5.69 18.89
N THR A 72 0.35 -4.55 18.22
CA THR A 72 -0.97 -3.97 17.91
C THR A 72 -1.76 -4.86 16.96
N TRP A 73 -1.11 -5.46 15.96
CA TRP A 73 -1.75 -6.43 15.07
C TRP A 73 -2.20 -7.69 15.82
N ALA A 74 -1.35 -8.26 16.68
CA ALA A 74 -1.72 -9.41 17.52
C ALA A 74 -2.93 -9.09 18.42
N ALA A 75 -2.92 -7.92 19.07
CA ALA A 75 -4.03 -7.47 19.90
C ALA A 75 -5.32 -7.32 19.09
N TRP A 76 -5.25 -6.68 17.91
CA TRP A 76 -6.38 -6.57 16.99
C TRP A 76 -6.92 -7.95 16.60
N LYS A 77 -6.05 -8.88 16.20
CA LYS A 77 -6.45 -10.23 15.78
C LYS A 77 -7.14 -11.01 16.89
N SER A 78 -6.75 -10.79 18.14
CA SER A 78 -7.31 -11.46 19.32
C SER A 78 -8.62 -10.84 19.84
N ASP A 79 -8.93 -9.60 19.48
CA ASP A 79 -10.06 -8.87 20.04
C ASP A 79 -11.37 -9.14 19.26
N PRO A 80 -12.42 -9.70 19.88
CA PRO A 80 -13.71 -9.92 19.21
C PRO A 80 -14.47 -8.62 18.90
N LEU A 81 -14.14 -7.53 19.60
CA LEU A 81 -14.72 -6.20 19.38
C LEU A 81 -13.82 -5.32 18.52
N ARG A 82 -12.79 -5.89 17.88
CA ARG A 82 -11.85 -5.15 17.04
C ARG A 82 -12.53 -4.31 15.96
N PRO A 83 -11.91 -3.21 15.53
CA PRO A 83 -12.41 -2.47 14.39
C PRO A 83 -12.31 -3.29 13.11
N ARG A 84 -13.18 -3.01 12.13
CA ARG A 84 -13.15 -3.71 10.83
C ARG A 84 -11.86 -3.46 10.06
N LEU A 85 -11.28 -2.27 10.21
CA LEU A 85 -10.02 -1.88 9.58
C LEU A 85 -9.04 -1.33 10.62
N LEU A 86 -7.88 -1.95 10.76
CA LEU A 86 -6.73 -1.37 11.43
C LEU A 86 -5.80 -0.76 10.38
N HIS A 87 -5.53 0.54 10.48
CA HIS A 87 -4.52 1.22 9.68
C HIS A 87 -3.39 1.70 10.58
N PHE A 88 -2.25 1.02 10.51
CA PHE A 88 -1.03 1.43 11.18
C PHE A 88 -0.17 2.24 10.21
N VAL A 89 0.23 3.45 10.58
CA VAL A 89 1.16 4.31 9.85
C VAL A 89 2.42 4.41 10.69
N SER A 90 3.59 4.20 10.11
CA SER A 90 4.86 4.41 10.82
C SER A 90 5.87 5.13 9.94
N THR A 91 6.66 6.02 10.54
CA THR A 91 7.79 6.68 9.88
C THR A 91 9.10 5.97 10.21
N GLU A 92 9.98 5.85 9.24
CA GLU A 92 11.31 5.24 9.43
C GLU A 92 12.33 5.86 8.49
N ALA A 93 13.38 6.46 9.05
CA ALA A 93 14.44 7.07 8.24
C ALA A 93 15.47 6.03 7.78
N PHE A 94 15.68 4.98 8.58
CA PHE A 94 16.73 3.97 8.40
C PHE A 94 16.12 2.57 8.54
N PRO A 95 15.42 2.06 7.51
CA PRO A 95 14.73 0.78 7.62
C PRO A 95 15.71 -0.37 7.86
N ALA A 96 15.39 -1.18 8.86
CA ALA A 96 16.07 -2.44 9.16
C ALA A 96 15.88 -3.45 8.03
N SER A 97 16.78 -4.44 7.96
CA SER A 97 16.60 -5.57 7.03
C SER A 97 15.37 -6.40 7.42
N ALA A 98 14.74 -7.04 6.44
CA ALA A 98 13.63 -7.96 6.69
C ALA A 98 14.04 -9.13 7.62
N GLY A 99 15.30 -9.55 7.53
CA GLY A 99 15.89 -10.58 8.39
C GLY A 99 16.01 -10.12 9.85
N ASP A 100 16.44 -8.89 10.10
CA ASP A 100 16.55 -8.35 11.46
C ASP A 100 15.17 -8.13 12.09
N VAL A 101 14.17 -7.69 11.32
CA VAL A 101 12.78 -7.60 11.79
C VAL A 101 12.27 -8.98 12.23
N LEU A 102 12.49 -10.01 11.42
CA LEU A 102 12.12 -11.38 11.80
C LEU A 102 12.88 -11.86 13.02
N ARG A 103 14.20 -11.65 13.07
CA ARG A 103 15.06 -12.02 14.20
C ARG A 103 14.59 -11.37 15.51
N SER A 104 14.18 -10.10 15.47
CA SER A 104 13.65 -9.37 16.63
C SER A 104 12.41 -10.01 17.25
N ALA A 105 11.59 -10.65 16.41
CA ALA A 105 10.36 -11.33 16.82
C ALA A 105 10.55 -12.80 17.23
N GLN A 106 11.71 -13.42 16.94
CA GLN A 106 11.96 -14.84 17.25
C GLN A 106 11.84 -15.16 18.75
N THR A 107 12.11 -14.18 19.60
CA THR A 107 12.00 -14.29 21.06
C THR A 107 10.56 -14.26 21.57
N HIS A 108 9.59 -14.05 20.68
CA HIS A 108 8.17 -13.90 20.97
C HIS A 108 7.36 -14.86 20.08
N PRO A 109 7.20 -16.13 20.49
CA PRO A 109 6.51 -17.14 19.68
C PRO A 109 5.11 -16.72 19.22
N GLU A 110 4.40 -15.93 20.03
CA GLU A 110 3.08 -15.42 19.69
C GLU A 110 3.06 -14.40 18.54
N LEU A 111 4.19 -13.76 18.26
CA LEU A 111 4.33 -12.79 17.17
C LEU A 111 4.98 -13.38 15.92
N LEU A 112 5.63 -14.55 16.03
CA LEU A 112 6.42 -15.12 14.95
C LEU A 112 5.63 -15.33 13.64
N PRO A 113 4.39 -15.85 13.64
CA PRO A 113 3.61 -15.97 12.39
C PRO A 113 3.36 -14.61 11.72
N LEU A 114 3.06 -13.57 12.51
CA LEU A 114 2.83 -12.21 12.01
C LEU A 114 4.13 -11.60 11.49
N ALA A 115 5.25 -11.82 12.18
CA ALA A 115 6.56 -11.35 11.77
C ALA A 115 7.03 -12.00 10.46
N GLN A 116 6.74 -13.28 10.24
CA GLN A 116 7.00 -13.96 8.97
C GLN A 116 6.17 -13.35 7.82
N GLU A 117 4.90 -13.02 8.07
CA GLU A 117 4.07 -12.37 7.05
C GLU A 117 4.55 -10.96 6.73
N LEU A 118 4.96 -10.19 7.75
CA LEU A 118 5.58 -8.88 7.58
C LEU A 118 6.90 -9.00 6.78
N GLN A 119 7.78 -9.92 7.18
CA GLN A 119 9.10 -10.12 6.56
C GLN A 119 9.01 -10.39 5.06
N ARG A 120 8.02 -11.19 4.61
CA ARG A 120 7.80 -11.46 3.17
C ARG A 120 7.47 -10.20 2.36
N GLN A 121 7.00 -9.13 2.99
CA GLN A 121 6.61 -7.89 2.31
C GLN A 121 7.64 -6.74 2.46
N LEU A 122 8.64 -6.88 3.34
CA LEU A 122 9.68 -5.89 3.62
C LEU A 122 10.85 -5.94 2.61
N TRP A 123 10.54 -5.67 1.35
CA TRP A 123 11.53 -5.57 0.26
C TRP A 123 11.36 -4.24 -0.47
N GLY A 124 12.40 -3.75 -1.15
CA GLY A 124 12.31 -2.60 -2.04
C GLY A 124 11.91 -1.27 -1.38
N LEU A 125 12.25 -1.09 -0.10
CA LEU A 125 11.90 0.08 0.71
C LEU A 125 12.75 1.32 0.34
N LEU A 126 12.47 1.91 -0.81
CA LEU A 126 13.03 3.19 -1.25
C LEU A 126 12.39 4.37 -0.48
N PRO A 127 12.99 5.57 -0.44
CA PRO A 127 12.34 6.75 0.12
C PRO A 127 10.94 6.98 -0.46
N GLY A 128 9.95 7.21 0.41
CA GLY A 128 8.55 7.36 0.01
C GLY A 128 7.56 6.53 0.84
N ILE A 129 6.39 6.27 0.27
CA ILE A 129 5.26 5.65 0.98
C ILE A 129 5.04 4.21 0.48
N HIS A 130 5.03 3.25 1.39
CA HIS A 130 4.83 1.83 1.10
C HIS A 130 3.61 1.31 1.84
N ARG A 131 2.64 0.76 1.10
CA ARG A 131 1.47 0.11 1.69
C ARG A 131 1.66 -1.39 1.70
N LEU A 132 1.67 -1.98 2.89
CA LEU A 132 1.64 -3.42 3.12
C LEU A 132 0.25 -3.82 3.61
N VAL A 133 -0.22 -4.99 3.17
CA VAL A 133 -1.61 -5.42 3.35
C VAL A 133 -1.62 -6.83 3.93
N PHE A 134 -2.40 -7.00 5.00
CA PHE A 134 -2.51 -8.25 5.76
C PHE A 134 -3.98 -8.55 6.08
N GLU A 135 -4.26 -9.76 6.55
CA GLU A 135 -5.61 -10.17 7.02
C GLU A 135 -6.73 -9.87 5.99
N GLY A 136 -6.49 -10.21 4.73
CA GLY A 136 -7.46 -9.97 3.64
C GLY A 136 -7.75 -8.48 3.38
N GLY A 137 -6.87 -7.58 3.80
CA GLY A 137 -7.03 -6.13 3.65
C GLY A 137 -7.66 -5.44 4.86
N GLN A 138 -7.82 -6.13 5.98
CA GLN A 138 -8.32 -5.56 7.24
C GLN A 138 -7.21 -4.97 8.11
N VAL A 139 -5.95 -5.34 7.88
CA VAL A 139 -4.80 -4.74 8.54
C VAL A 139 -3.90 -4.12 7.47
N LEU A 140 -3.70 -2.81 7.56
CA LEU A 140 -2.89 -2.04 6.63
C LEU A 140 -1.72 -1.41 7.38
N LEU A 141 -0.51 -1.65 6.89
CA LEU A 141 0.68 -0.93 7.34
C LEU A 141 1.11 0.06 6.25
N THR A 142 1.16 1.35 6.57
CA THR A 142 1.84 2.35 5.75
C THR A 142 3.20 2.65 6.35
N LEU A 143 4.27 2.25 5.67
CA LEU A 143 5.63 2.65 6.01
C LEU A 143 6.03 3.89 5.21
N CYS A 144 6.34 4.96 5.93
CA CYS A 144 6.81 6.23 5.42
C CYS A 144 8.34 6.25 5.56
N ILE A 145 9.06 5.94 4.47
CA ILE A 145 10.53 5.83 4.47
C ILE A 145 11.15 7.19 4.17
N GLY A 146 11.84 7.75 5.16
CA GLY A 146 12.53 9.05 5.11
C GLY A 146 12.34 9.88 6.39
N ASP A 147 12.71 11.15 6.33
CA ASP A 147 12.56 12.08 7.46
C ASP A 147 11.09 12.23 7.89
N ALA A 148 10.81 11.95 9.16
CA ALA A 148 9.45 11.92 9.69
C ALA A 148 8.74 13.28 9.54
N LYS A 149 9.44 14.38 9.83
CA LYS A 149 8.90 15.73 9.71
C LYS A 149 8.55 16.08 8.27
N ALA A 150 9.46 15.85 7.33
CA ALA A 150 9.25 16.16 5.92
C ALA A 150 8.05 15.38 5.36
N ILE A 151 8.01 14.06 5.59
CA ILE A 151 6.93 13.21 5.06
C ILE A 151 5.59 13.57 5.69
N LEU A 152 5.50 13.64 7.02
CA LEU A 152 4.22 13.90 7.71
C LEU A 152 3.64 15.28 7.39
N ARG A 153 4.46 16.26 6.98
CA ARG A 153 3.96 17.57 6.53
C ARG A 153 3.17 17.49 5.22
N GLU A 154 3.51 16.53 4.37
CA GLU A 154 2.87 16.30 3.07
C GLU A 154 1.68 15.33 3.17
N GLN A 155 1.51 14.65 4.30
CA GLN A 155 0.43 13.71 4.52
C GLN A 155 -0.73 14.33 5.31
N THR A 156 -1.92 13.79 5.07
CA THR A 156 -3.10 14.05 5.90
C THR A 156 -3.65 12.71 6.35
N PHE A 157 -3.16 12.25 7.51
CA PHE A 157 -3.78 11.13 8.22
C PHE A 157 -4.81 11.65 9.23
N GLU A 158 -5.61 10.74 9.76
CA GLU A 158 -6.55 11.02 10.83
C GLU A 158 -6.36 9.96 11.91
N ALA A 159 -5.22 10.03 12.60
CA ALA A 159 -4.82 9.14 13.67
C ALA A 159 -5.76 9.26 14.87
N ASP A 160 -6.15 8.10 15.39
CA ASP A 160 -6.90 7.92 16.63
C ASP A 160 -5.93 7.63 17.81
N SER A 161 -4.75 7.08 17.51
CA SER A 161 -3.68 6.84 18.46
C SER A 161 -2.32 7.23 17.90
N VAL A 162 -1.43 7.74 18.75
CA VAL A 162 -0.07 8.14 18.40
C VAL A 162 0.93 7.45 19.32
N TYR A 163 1.82 6.65 18.73
CA TYR A 163 2.97 6.07 19.41
C TYR A 163 4.19 6.92 19.09
N LEU A 164 4.61 7.75 20.05
CA LEU A 164 5.86 8.50 19.90
C LEU A 164 7.00 7.62 20.39
N ASP A 165 7.57 6.87 19.46
CA ASP A 165 8.70 6.00 19.67
C ASP A 165 9.95 6.53 18.94
N GLY A 166 11.08 5.88 19.20
CA GLY A 166 12.39 6.25 18.69
C GLY A 166 13.47 6.20 19.76
N PHE A 167 14.72 6.35 19.35
CA PHE A 167 15.86 6.46 20.27
C PHE A 167 15.71 7.66 21.20
N SER A 168 16.42 7.63 22.33
CA SER A 168 16.30 8.67 23.36
C SER A 168 16.47 10.10 22.82
N PRO A 169 15.79 11.11 23.40
CA PRO A 169 15.90 12.51 22.95
C PRO A 169 17.34 13.05 22.92
N GLU A 170 18.22 12.50 23.74
CA GLU A 170 19.65 12.85 23.75
C GLU A 170 20.41 12.25 22.57
N ARG A 171 20.00 11.07 22.09
CA ARG A 171 20.66 10.34 20.99
C ARG A 171 20.08 10.68 19.62
N ASN A 172 18.80 11.03 19.54
CA ASN A 172 18.12 11.38 18.30
C ASN A 172 17.19 12.59 18.48
N PRO A 173 17.71 13.79 18.77
CA PRO A 173 16.89 14.95 19.12
C PRO A 173 15.90 15.38 18.02
N ASP A 174 16.21 15.12 16.76
CA ASP A 174 15.42 15.59 15.61
C ASP A 174 14.01 14.98 15.57
N ILE A 175 13.82 13.71 15.95
CA ILE A 175 12.47 13.09 15.97
C ILE A 175 11.60 13.61 17.12
N TRP A 176 12.22 14.19 18.16
CA TRP A 176 11.56 14.77 19.33
C TRP A 176 11.39 16.29 19.23
N ASP A 177 11.70 16.87 18.07
CA ASP A 177 11.63 18.30 17.85
C ASP A 177 10.17 18.80 17.72
N VAL A 178 9.95 20.06 18.10
CA VAL A 178 8.60 20.68 18.07
C VAL A 178 8.01 20.70 16.65
N HIS A 179 8.81 20.80 15.59
CA HIS A 179 8.34 20.77 14.21
C HIS A 179 7.90 19.37 13.78
N THR A 180 8.58 18.31 14.24
CA THR A 180 8.11 16.93 14.10
C THR A 180 6.77 16.74 14.81
N PHE A 181 6.63 17.21 16.06
CA PHE A 181 5.34 17.12 16.76
C PHE A 181 4.23 17.96 16.12
N LYS A 182 4.54 19.11 15.51
CA LYS A 182 3.56 19.85 14.69
C LYS A 182 3.11 19.03 13.48
N ALA A 183 4.01 18.28 12.85
CA ALA A 183 3.66 17.39 11.73
C ALA A 183 2.77 16.22 12.20
N VAL A 184 3.09 15.62 13.35
CA VAL A 184 2.26 14.59 14.00
C VAL A 184 0.87 15.14 14.37
N ALA A 185 0.80 16.30 15.02
CA ALA A 185 -0.47 16.94 15.42
C ALA A 185 -1.41 17.19 14.24
N ARG A 186 -0.88 17.55 13.07
CA ARG A 186 -1.66 17.72 11.83
C ARG A 186 -2.31 16.43 11.34
N CYS A 187 -1.72 15.29 11.68
CA CYS A 187 -2.21 13.96 11.35
C CYS A 187 -3.18 13.40 12.40
N CYS A 188 -3.46 14.13 13.48
CA CYS A 188 -4.31 13.67 14.58
C CYS A 188 -5.76 14.13 14.41
N ARG A 189 -6.71 13.28 14.80
CA ARG A 189 -8.07 13.73 15.13
C ARG A 189 -8.05 14.40 16.51
N ARG A 190 -8.93 15.38 16.74
CA ARG A 190 -9.18 15.84 18.12
C ARG A 190 -9.64 14.64 18.96
N GLY A 191 -9.07 14.50 20.15
CA GLY A 191 -9.25 13.35 21.03
C GLY A 191 -8.28 12.19 20.76
N ALA A 192 -7.42 12.26 19.74
CA ALA A 192 -6.42 11.23 19.47
C ALA A 192 -5.54 11.03 20.70
N ARG A 193 -5.35 9.78 21.11
CA ARG A 193 -4.57 9.43 22.30
C ARG A 193 -3.09 9.35 21.93
N VAL A 194 -2.21 9.80 22.81
CA VAL A 194 -0.76 9.76 22.59
C VAL A 194 -0.08 9.06 23.76
N ALA A 195 0.93 8.24 23.46
CA ALA A 195 1.77 7.60 24.46
C ALA A 195 3.24 7.62 24.05
N THR A 196 4.11 7.79 25.03
CA THR A 196 5.56 7.67 24.86
C THR A 196 6.24 7.17 26.12
N TRP A 197 7.37 6.50 25.95
CA TRP A 197 8.17 5.99 27.06
C TRP A 197 8.96 7.08 27.78
N THR A 198 9.21 8.24 27.15
CA THR A 198 10.04 9.31 27.73
C THR A 198 9.21 10.27 28.57
N VAL A 199 9.83 10.83 29.62
CA VAL A 199 9.26 11.87 30.49
C VAL A 199 10.06 13.17 30.47
N ALA A 200 10.95 13.31 29.48
CA ALA A 200 11.79 14.49 29.32
C ALA A 200 10.94 15.77 29.27
N ARG A 201 11.37 16.79 30.01
CA ARG A 201 10.65 18.07 30.10
C ARG A 201 10.50 18.72 28.73
N SER A 202 11.57 18.72 27.92
CA SER A 202 11.56 19.25 26.55
C SER A 202 10.48 18.62 25.68
N VAL A 203 10.32 17.29 25.74
CA VAL A 203 9.30 16.55 25.00
C VAL A 203 7.90 16.94 25.47
N ARG A 204 7.67 16.95 26.78
CA ARG A 204 6.37 17.33 27.37
C ARG A 204 5.97 18.75 26.96
N ASP A 205 6.91 19.69 27.07
CA ASP A 205 6.64 21.10 26.79
C ASP A 205 6.43 21.32 25.28
N ALA A 206 7.16 20.60 24.41
CA ALA A 206 6.95 20.64 22.96
C ALA A 206 5.60 20.01 22.54
N LEU A 207 5.17 18.92 23.18
CA LEU A 207 3.85 18.32 22.97
C LEU A 207 2.73 19.28 23.39
N ALA A 208 2.86 19.93 24.54
CA ALA A 208 1.91 20.95 25.00
C ALA A 208 1.79 22.11 23.99
N GLN A 209 2.91 22.61 23.46
CA GLN A 209 2.90 23.65 22.41
C GLN A 209 2.18 23.21 21.13
N CYS A 210 2.13 21.91 20.85
CA CYS A 210 1.46 21.36 19.68
C CYS A 210 -0.02 21.05 19.94
N GLY A 211 -0.54 21.24 21.16
CA GLY A 211 -1.94 21.02 21.51
C GLY A 211 -2.23 19.64 22.12
N PHE A 212 -1.21 18.91 22.54
CA PHE A 212 -1.38 17.68 23.31
C PHE A 212 -1.47 18.00 24.81
N MET A 213 -2.49 17.46 25.46
CA MET A 213 -2.65 17.47 26.91
C MET A 213 -2.04 16.18 27.47
N VAL A 214 -0.80 16.26 27.96
CA VAL A 214 -0.04 15.10 28.45
C VAL A 214 0.13 15.12 29.97
N GLN A 215 0.11 13.94 30.56
CA GLN A 215 0.34 13.70 31.99
C GLN A 215 1.34 12.58 32.19
N LYS A 216 2.01 12.60 33.35
CA LYS A 216 2.84 11.48 33.79
C LYS A 216 1.94 10.37 34.32
N THR A 217 2.21 9.15 33.90
CA THR A 217 1.54 7.94 34.38
C THR A 217 2.59 6.95 34.88
N PRO A 218 2.24 6.04 35.81
CA PRO A 218 3.17 5.00 36.25
C PRO A 218 3.71 4.21 35.05
N GLY A 219 5.03 4.15 34.94
CA GLY A 219 5.72 3.41 33.90
C GLY A 219 5.84 1.92 34.22
N THR A 220 6.25 1.15 33.23
CA THR A 220 6.64 -0.25 33.44
C THR A 220 8.11 -0.31 33.87
N PRO A 221 8.48 -1.12 34.88
CA PRO A 221 9.88 -1.29 35.28
C PRO A 221 10.80 -1.51 34.07
N PRO A 222 11.97 -0.83 34.01
CA PRO A 222 12.62 -0.08 35.10
C PRO A 222 12.20 1.40 35.16
N LYS A 223 11.38 1.88 34.21
CA LYS A 223 10.99 3.29 34.16
C LYS A 223 9.87 3.56 35.15
N ARG A 224 10.10 4.54 36.02
CA ARG A 224 9.15 4.94 37.06
C ARG A 224 7.88 5.55 36.47
N ASP A 225 8.02 6.37 35.45
CA ASP A 225 6.94 7.11 34.80
C ASP A 225 7.06 7.01 33.27
N ASN A 226 5.92 7.09 32.57
CA ASN A 226 5.81 7.34 31.13
C ASN A 226 4.89 8.56 30.89
N LEU A 227 4.76 9.02 29.65
CA LEU A 227 3.82 10.08 29.28
C LEU A 227 2.66 9.52 28.47
N GLN A 228 1.45 9.92 28.86
CA GLN A 228 0.21 9.62 28.14
C GLN A 228 -0.63 10.89 28.04
N GLY A 229 -1.49 10.98 27.04
CA GLY A 229 -2.33 12.16 26.86
C GLY A 229 -3.30 12.07 25.69
N CYS A 230 -3.90 13.20 25.34
CA CYS A 230 -4.73 13.34 24.16
C CYS A 230 -4.42 14.63 23.39
N PHE A 231 -4.68 14.62 22.10
CA PHE A 231 -4.65 15.82 21.26
C PHE A 231 -5.97 16.59 21.40
N ASP A 232 -5.96 17.69 22.15
CA ASP A 232 -7.12 18.53 22.34
C ASP A 232 -6.71 20.02 22.37
N PRO A 233 -6.37 20.59 21.20
CA PRO A 233 -5.88 21.96 21.14
C PRO A 233 -6.99 22.96 21.50
N ALA A 234 -6.65 24.02 22.23
CA ALA A 234 -7.56 25.13 22.53
C ALA A 234 -7.98 25.92 21.28
N TRP A 235 -7.35 25.68 20.13
CA TRP A 235 -7.69 26.26 18.83
C TRP A 235 -8.26 25.21 17.87
N THR A 236 -8.96 25.65 16.83
CA THR A 236 -9.41 24.78 15.74
C THR A 236 -8.26 24.54 14.75
N PRO A 237 -7.79 23.30 14.54
CA PRO A 237 -6.75 23.01 13.57
C PRO A 237 -7.20 23.39 12.14
N ARG A 238 -6.40 24.19 11.43
CA ARG A 238 -6.62 24.48 10.01
C ARG A 238 -6.28 23.24 9.18
N LYS A 239 -7.28 22.66 8.51
CA LYS A 239 -7.04 21.64 7.47
C LYS A 239 -6.68 22.34 6.16
N ILE A 240 -5.57 21.96 5.53
CA ILE A 240 -5.10 22.56 4.26
C ILE A 240 -5.99 22.12 3.09
N GLN A 241 -6.56 20.91 3.17
CA GLN A 241 -7.55 20.42 2.22
C GLN A 241 -8.91 20.28 2.92
N PRO A 242 -10.02 20.63 2.26
CA PRO A 242 -11.34 20.34 2.78
C PRO A 242 -11.43 18.82 2.99
N ALA A 243 -11.81 18.40 4.20
CA ALA A 243 -12.00 16.99 4.48
C ALA A 243 -13.11 16.47 3.57
N VAL A 244 -12.81 15.47 2.73
CA VAL A 244 -13.86 14.73 2.03
C VAL A 244 -14.78 14.16 3.10
N ALA A 245 -16.07 14.50 3.04
CA ALA A 245 -17.04 14.07 4.04
C ALA A 245 -17.01 12.54 4.13
N ARG A 246 -16.72 12.01 5.32
CA ARG A 246 -16.80 10.57 5.56
C ARG A 246 -18.27 10.19 5.59
N LEU A 247 -18.75 9.59 4.51
CA LEU A 247 -20.06 8.96 4.50
C LEU A 247 -19.97 7.67 5.33
N PRO A 248 -20.93 7.41 6.22
CA PRO A 248 -21.04 6.09 6.84
C PRO A 248 -21.24 5.04 5.74
N ALA A 249 -20.72 3.83 5.96
CA ALA A 249 -20.89 2.77 4.98
C ALA A 249 -22.38 2.44 4.81
N SER A 250 -22.86 2.54 3.56
CA SER A 250 -24.24 2.24 3.19
C SER A 250 -24.27 1.53 1.84
N SER A 251 -24.83 2.17 0.81
CA SER A 251 -24.95 1.66 -0.56
C SER A 251 -24.05 2.43 -1.52
N CYS A 252 -23.40 1.71 -2.44
CA CYS A 252 -22.60 2.31 -3.51
C CYS A 252 -22.90 1.65 -4.85
N VAL A 253 -23.03 2.45 -5.91
CA VAL A 253 -22.99 1.97 -7.29
C VAL A 253 -21.64 2.29 -7.91
N VAL A 254 -20.98 1.28 -8.47
CA VAL A 254 -19.77 1.44 -9.29
C VAL A 254 -20.15 1.20 -10.74
N ILE A 255 -19.86 2.15 -11.62
CA ILE A 255 -20.15 2.03 -13.05
C ILE A 255 -18.87 1.65 -13.78
N GLY A 256 -18.84 0.44 -14.34
CA GLY A 256 -17.69 -0.19 -14.98
C GLY A 256 -17.14 -1.36 -14.15
N ALA A 257 -16.99 -2.52 -14.78
CA ALA A 257 -16.44 -3.76 -14.24
C ALA A 257 -15.09 -4.12 -14.89
N GLY A 258 -14.31 -3.10 -15.25
CA GLY A 258 -12.87 -3.25 -15.55
C GLY A 258 -12.02 -3.30 -14.28
N ILE A 259 -10.70 -3.30 -14.45
CA ILE A 259 -9.72 -3.40 -13.33
C ILE A 259 -9.95 -2.33 -12.25
N ALA A 260 -10.24 -1.09 -12.64
CA ALA A 260 -10.48 0.01 -11.71
C ALA A 260 -11.77 -0.17 -10.91
N GLY A 261 -12.88 -0.48 -11.59
CA GLY A 261 -14.19 -0.60 -10.94
C GLY A 261 -14.26 -1.80 -10.00
N ALA A 262 -13.73 -2.95 -10.42
CA ALA A 262 -13.67 -4.13 -9.56
C ALA A 262 -12.77 -3.91 -8.33
N ALA A 263 -11.60 -3.28 -8.49
CA ALA A 263 -10.73 -2.94 -7.37
C ALA A 263 -11.39 -1.99 -6.36
N VAL A 264 -12.08 -0.95 -6.83
CA VAL A 264 -12.83 -0.03 -5.97
C VAL A 264 -13.98 -0.76 -5.26
N ALA A 265 -14.74 -1.58 -5.97
CA ALA A 265 -15.86 -2.34 -5.41
C ALA A 265 -15.40 -3.26 -4.26
N ALA A 266 -14.34 -4.04 -4.49
CA ALA A 266 -13.75 -4.88 -3.45
C ALA A 266 -13.23 -4.05 -2.26
N SER A 267 -12.62 -2.90 -2.51
CA SER A 267 -12.11 -2.00 -1.47
C SER A 267 -13.22 -1.39 -0.60
N LEU A 268 -14.32 -0.96 -1.21
CA LEU A 268 -15.50 -0.43 -0.51
C LEU A 268 -16.23 -1.54 0.25
N ALA A 269 -16.43 -2.70 -0.36
CA ALA A 269 -17.06 -3.85 0.29
C ALA A 269 -16.28 -4.31 1.52
N ARG A 270 -14.95 -4.35 1.46
CA ARG A 270 -14.09 -4.59 2.65
C ARG A 270 -14.27 -3.59 3.77
N ARG A 271 -14.77 -2.38 3.50
CA ARG A 271 -15.07 -1.32 4.49
C ARG A 271 -16.55 -1.26 4.89
N GLY A 272 -17.36 -2.20 4.39
CA GLY A 272 -18.75 -2.39 4.81
C GLY A 272 -19.80 -1.78 3.92
N TRP A 273 -19.41 -1.25 2.77
CA TRP A 273 -20.36 -0.81 1.77
C TRP A 273 -21.03 -2.01 1.09
N LEU A 274 -22.32 -1.89 0.78
CA LEU A 274 -23.00 -2.76 -0.16
C LEU A 274 -22.80 -2.18 -1.55
N VAL A 275 -22.05 -2.89 -2.40
CA VAL A 275 -21.61 -2.37 -3.69
C VAL A 275 -22.31 -3.08 -4.83
N ARG A 276 -23.00 -2.32 -5.67
CA ARG A 276 -23.53 -2.79 -6.95
C ARG A 276 -22.64 -2.32 -8.09
N VAL A 277 -22.07 -3.24 -8.85
CA VAL A 277 -21.28 -2.94 -10.04
C VAL A 277 -22.15 -3.09 -11.28
N LEU A 278 -22.30 -2.02 -12.06
CA LEU A 278 -23.03 -2.01 -13.34
C LEU A 278 -22.02 -1.97 -14.49
N ASP A 279 -22.16 -2.84 -15.48
CA ASP A 279 -21.32 -2.82 -16.68
C ASP A 279 -22.14 -3.04 -17.95
N ALA A 280 -21.74 -2.39 -19.04
CA ALA A 280 -22.39 -2.54 -20.34
C ALA A 280 -22.11 -3.89 -21.01
N GLY A 281 -20.99 -4.53 -20.68
CA GLY A 281 -20.57 -5.82 -21.20
C GLY A 281 -21.41 -6.98 -20.70
N VAL A 282 -21.42 -8.06 -21.48
CA VAL A 282 -22.07 -9.33 -21.13
C VAL A 282 -21.33 -10.11 -20.05
N ALA A 283 -20.05 -9.80 -19.85
CA ALA A 283 -19.17 -10.36 -18.85
C ALA A 283 -18.29 -9.22 -18.29
N PRO A 284 -17.78 -9.33 -17.06
CA PRO A 284 -16.85 -8.33 -16.53
C PRO A 284 -15.53 -8.37 -17.32
N ALA A 285 -14.73 -7.31 -17.18
CA ALA A 285 -13.51 -7.09 -17.94
C ALA A 285 -13.69 -7.07 -19.48
N ALA A 286 -14.89 -6.87 -20.02
CA ALA A 286 -15.13 -6.88 -21.47
C ALA A 286 -14.58 -5.65 -22.24
N GLY A 287 -14.14 -4.61 -21.54
CA GLY A 287 -13.52 -3.42 -22.13
C GLY A 287 -11.99 -3.55 -22.27
N ALA A 288 -11.25 -2.47 -22.01
CA ALA A 288 -9.78 -2.45 -22.08
C ALA A 288 -9.09 -3.46 -21.14
N SER A 289 -9.77 -3.92 -20.10
CA SER A 289 -9.28 -4.98 -19.20
C SER A 289 -9.43 -6.40 -19.75
N GLY A 290 -9.94 -6.57 -20.97
CA GLY A 290 -10.18 -7.87 -21.61
C GLY A 290 -8.98 -8.46 -22.35
N LEU A 291 -7.78 -7.90 -22.16
CA LEU A 291 -6.55 -8.44 -22.75
C LEU A 291 -6.29 -9.86 -22.22
N PRO A 292 -5.80 -10.81 -23.05
CA PRO A 292 -5.45 -12.15 -22.60
C PRO A 292 -4.42 -12.15 -21.48
N ALA A 293 -3.43 -11.23 -21.56
CA ALA A 293 -2.47 -10.97 -20.51
C ALA A 293 -2.00 -9.50 -20.58
N GLY A 294 -1.62 -8.95 -19.44
CA GLY A 294 -0.88 -7.70 -19.32
C GLY A 294 0.51 -7.95 -18.72
N VAL A 295 1.50 -7.19 -19.19
CA VAL A 295 2.81 -7.11 -18.53
C VAL A 295 2.70 -6.20 -17.32
N LEU A 296 3.16 -6.70 -16.17
CA LEU A 296 3.21 -5.99 -14.90
C LEU A 296 4.66 -5.65 -14.59
N ALA A 297 5.07 -4.41 -14.86
CA ALA A 297 6.40 -3.91 -14.55
C ALA A 297 6.35 -2.43 -14.13
N PRO A 298 7.25 -1.97 -13.25
CA PRO A 298 7.28 -0.57 -12.86
C PRO A 298 7.87 0.29 -13.98
N HIS A 299 7.37 1.52 -14.10
CA HIS A 299 8.04 2.56 -14.89
C HIS A 299 9.26 3.08 -14.13
N VAL A 300 10.35 3.33 -14.86
CA VAL A 300 11.58 3.90 -14.30
C VAL A 300 12.01 5.12 -15.11
N SER A 301 12.43 6.16 -14.41
CA SER A 301 12.98 7.38 -14.99
C SER A 301 14.19 7.87 -14.18
N PRO A 302 15.13 8.63 -14.79
CA PRO A 302 16.36 9.05 -14.12
C PRO A 302 16.15 9.95 -12.89
N ASP A 303 15.04 10.69 -12.88
CA ASP A 303 14.63 11.61 -11.82
C ASP A 303 13.74 10.96 -10.74
N ASP A 304 13.42 9.68 -10.91
CA ASP A 304 12.40 8.98 -10.12
C ASP A 304 11.08 9.79 -10.02
N SER A 305 10.53 10.16 -11.17
CA SER A 305 9.33 10.98 -11.32
C SER A 305 8.12 10.44 -10.53
N LEU A 306 7.11 11.30 -10.35
CA LEU A 306 5.84 10.91 -9.72
C LEU A 306 5.19 9.70 -10.42
N LEU A 307 5.28 9.61 -11.75
CA LEU A 307 4.79 8.46 -12.51
C LEU A 307 5.54 7.18 -12.13
N SER A 308 6.88 7.23 -12.06
CA SER A 308 7.71 6.10 -11.65
C SER A 308 7.36 5.63 -10.24
N ARG A 309 7.21 6.56 -9.29
CA ARG A 309 6.79 6.26 -7.90
C ARG A 309 5.39 5.65 -7.85
N LEU A 310 4.43 6.24 -8.56
CA LEU A 310 3.05 5.74 -8.61
C LEU A 310 2.99 4.34 -9.22
N SER A 311 3.71 4.10 -10.31
CA SER A 311 3.75 2.80 -10.98
C SER A 311 4.33 1.72 -10.06
N ARG A 312 5.40 2.00 -9.30
CA ARG A 312 5.94 1.05 -8.30
C ARG A 312 4.92 0.74 -7.22
N SER A 313 4.25 1.75 -6.67
CA SER A 313 3.19 1.54 -5.69
C SER A 313 2.04 0.70 -6.26
N GLY A 314 1.66 0.94 -7.52
CA GLY A 314 0.67 0.16 -8.25
C GLY A 314 1.09 -1.31 -8.45
N VAL A 315 2.33 -1.55 -8.89
CA VAL A 315 2.89 -2.89 -9.05
C VAL A 315 2.90 -3.65 -7.73
N ARG A 316 3.37 -3.03 -6.64
CA ARG A 316 3.32 -3.65 -5.30
C ARG A 316 1.90 -4.04 -4.92
N ALA A 317 0.95 -3.12 -5.07
CA ALA A 317 -0.44 -3.38 -4.73
C ALA A 317 -1.02 -4.53 -5.57
N THR A 318 -0.75 -4.55 -6.88
CA THR A 318 -1.20 -5.64 -7.76
C THR A 318 -0.57 -6.97 -7.40
N LEU A 319 0.73 -7.03 -7.11
CA LEU A 319 1.41 -8.26 -6.68
C LEU A 319 0.83 -8.80 -5.37
N GLN A 320 0.57 -7.93 -4.39
CA GLN A 320 -0.08 -8.32 -3.14
C GLN A 320 -1.47 -8.92 -3.39
N GLN A 321 -2.26 -8.34 -4.31
CA GLN A 321 -3.58 -8.87 -4.64
C GLN A 321 -3.47 -10.19 -5.43
N ALA A 322 -2.57 -10.28 -6.40
CA ALA A 322 -2.37 -11.47 -7.20
C ALA A 322 -1.93 -12.67 -6.34
N HIS A 323 -0.98 -12.45 -5.42
CA HIS A 323 -0.54 -13.51 -4.50
C HIS A 323 -1.67 -14.03 -3.60
N ASN A 324 -2.59 -13.16 -3.19
CA ASN A 324 -3.67 -13.54 -2.28
C ASN A 324 -4.91 -14.12 -2.99
N LEU A 325 -5.14 -13.74 -4.25
CA LEU A 325 -6.41 -14.00 -4.94
C LEU A 325 -6.30 -14.90 -6.16
N LEU A 326 -5.10 -15.05 -6.73
CA LEU A 326 -4.90 -15.71 -8.02
C LEU A 326 -3.97 -16.92 -7.92
N GLN A 327 -4.11 -17.83 -8.88
CA GLN A 327 -3.25 -19.00 -8.97
C GLN A 327 -1.96 -18.68 -9.74
N THR A 328 -0.83 -18.69 -9.03
CA THR A 328 0.50 -18.52 -9.64
C THR A 328 0.77 -19.61 -10.67
N GLY A 329 1.28 -19.23 -11.84
CA GLY A 329 1.55 -20.13 -12.96
C GLY A 329 0.34 -20.44 -13.84
N ARG A 330 -0.87 -19.95 -13.48
CA ARG A 330 -2.10 -20.09 -14.30
C ARG A 330 -2.73 -18.74 -14.64
N ASP A 331 -2.96 -17.92 -13.63
CA ASP A 331 -3.64 -16.62 -13.75
C ASP A 331 -2.63 -15.46 -13.80
N TRP A 332 -1.45 -15.67 -13.22
CA TRP A 332 -0.36 -14.71 -13.18
C TRP A 332 0.95 -15.42 -12.85
N SER A 333 2.09 -14.78 -13.08
CA SER A 333 3.37 -15.27 -12.55
C SER A 333 4.41 -14.16 -12.40
N PRO A 334 5.11 -14.05 -11.24
CA PRO A 334 6.17 -13.08 -11.01
C PRO A 334 7.50 -13.56 -11.61
N THR A 335 7.54 -13.71 -12.93
CA THR A 335 8.70 -14.24 -13.70
C THR A 335 9.85 -13.25 -13.84
N GLY A 336 9.65 -12.00 -13.41
CA GLY A 336 10.45 -10.86 -13.82
C GLY A 336 10.13 -10.42 -15.24
N VAL A 337 10.60 -9.23 -15.61
CA VAL A 337 10.40 -8.66 -16.95
C VAL A 337 11.71 -8.03 -17.41
N LEU A 338 12.13 -8.37 -18.63
CA LEU A 338 13.24 -7.68 -19.28
C LEU A 338 12.70 -6.50 -20.08
N GLU A 339 13.22 -5.31 -19.85
CA GLU A 339 12.89 -4.10 -20.60
C GLU A 339 14.05 -3.70 -21.50
N HIS A 340 13.86 -3.86 -22.82
CA HIS A 340 14.81 -3.46 -23.84
C HIS A 340 14.65 -1.97 -24.19
N CYS A 341 15.67 -1.16 -23.91
CA CYS A 341 15.63 0.29 -23.97
C CYS A 341 16.04 0.85 -25.35
N VAL A 342 15.25 0.57 -26.39
CA VAL A 342 15.59 0.89 -27.80
C VAL A 342 15.38 2.35 -28.22
N ALA A 343 14.25 2.98 -27.88
CA ALA A 343 13.89 4.31 -28.41
C ALA A 343 14.12 5.45 -27.40
N HIS A 344 13.91 5.17 -26.12
CA HIS A 344 14.08 6.13 -25.03
C HIS A 344 14.91 5.42 -23.96
N PRO A 345 16.22 5.71 -23.85
CA PRO A 345 17.09 5.00 -22.90
C PRO A 345 16.61 5.30 -21.48
N ARG A 346 15.83 4.37 -20.91
CA ARG A 346 15.43 4.43 -19.51
C ARG A 346 16.68 4.17 -18.68
N LYS A 347 17.10 5.17 -17.92
CA LYS A 347 18.23 5.06 -17.01
C LYS A 347 17.71 5.00 -15.58
N LEU A 348 18.37 4.18 -14.77
CA LEU A 348 18.13 4.15 -13.34
C LEU A 348 18.54 5.50 -12.72
N PRO A 349 17.84 5.99 -11.70
CA PRO A 349 18.30 7.11 -10.90
C PRO A 349 19.74 6.90 -10.40
N ALA A 350 20.52 7.98 -10.33
CA ALA A 350 21.89 7.90 -9.80
C ALA A 350 21.92 7.35 -8.37
N ALA A 351 20.96 7.76 -7.54
CA ALA A 351 20.78 7.27 -6.16
C ALA A 351 20.64 5.74 -6.06
N TRP A 352 20.00 5.12 -7.06
CA TRP A 352 19.76 3.68 -7.11
C TRP A 352 21.01 2.88 -7.50
N GLN A 353 22.04 3.55 -7.98
CA GLN A 353 23.33 2.94 -8.33
C GLN A 353 24.35 3.12 -7.20
N ASN A 354 24.04 3.91 -6.17
CA ASN A 354 24.93 4.20 -5.05
C ASN A 354 24.25 4.00 -3.68
N THR A 355 23.75 5.05 -3.05
CA THR A 355 23.26 5.10 -1.67
C THR A 355 22.03 4.21 -1.45
N LEU A 356 21.17 4.06 -2.46
CA LEU A 356 19.94 3.27 -2.42
C LEU A 356 20.03 1.93 -3.15
N ALA A 357 21.23 1.51 -3.59
CA ALA A 357 21.40 0.35 -4.47
C ALA A 357 20.76 -0.94 -3.93
N HIS A 358 20.91 -1.23 -2.64
CA HIS A 358 20.32 -2.42 -2.02
C HIS A 358 18.79 -2.48 -2.19
N ALA A 359 18.07 -1.41 -1.83
CA ALA A 359 16.61 -1.39 -1.95
C ALA A 359 16.15 -1.25 -3.42
N ALA A 360 16.94 -0.61 -4.27
CA ALA A 360 16.62 -0.46 -5.68
C ALA A 360 16.75 -1.77 -6.47
N GLN A 361 17.71 -2.63 -6.11
CA GLN A 361 17.92 -3.92 -6.77
C GLN A 361 16.74 -4.88 -6.59
N ASP A 362 15.99 -4.75 -5.50
CA ASP A 362 14.73 -5.49 -5.30
C ASP A 362 13.67 -5.09 -6.32
N TRP A 363 13.80 -3.93 -6.98
CA TRP A 363 12.85 -3.43 -7.99
C TRP A 363 13.37 -3.58 -9.40
N THR A 364 14.48 -2.91 -9.72
CA THR A 364 15.00 -2.82 -11.09
C THR A 364 16.51 -2.67 -11.06
N ARG A 365 17.19 -3.45 -11.90
CA ARG A 365 18.64 -3.46 -12.06
C ARG A 365 19.02 -3.60 -13.54
N PRO A 366 20.27 -3.35 -13.95
CA PRO A 366 20.72 -3.72 -15.28
C PRO A 366 20.48 -5.21 -15.54
N ALA A 367 20.06 -5.57 -16.76
CA ALA A 367 19.92 -6.97 -17.15
C ALA A 367 21.28 -7.67 -17.12
N SER A 368 21.31 -8.92 -16.68
CA SER A 368 22.54 -9.73 -16.69
C SER A 368 22.89 -10.20 -18.11
N PRO A 369 24.16 -10.55 -18.40
CA PRO A 369 24.53 -11.14 -19.68
C PRO A 369 23.73 -12.40 -20.02
N GLU A 370 23.39 -13.20 -19.02
CA GLU A 370 22.53 -14.40 -19.19
C GLU A 370 21.12 -14.02 -19.63
N GLN A 371 20.52 -13.00 -19.02
CA GLN A 371 19.18 -12.52 -19.38
C GLN A 371 19.15 -11.93 -20.79
N LEU A 372 20.20 -11.19 -21.19
CA LEU A 372 20.34 -10.69 -22.56
C LEU A 372 20.41 -11.85 -23.56
N ALA A 373 21.25 -12.86 -23.28
CA ALA A 373 21.40 -14.03 -24.14
C ALA A 373 20.08 -14.83 -24.25
N GLN A 374 19.38 -15.05 -23.14
CA GLN A 374 18.08 -15.72 -23.11
C GLN A 374 16.99 -14.95 -23.87
N ALA A 375 17.13 -13.62 -24.00
CA ALA A 375 16.24 -12.78 -24.80
C ALA A 375 16.68 -12.61 -26.27
N GLY A 376 17.79 -13.24 -26.68
CA GLY A 376 18.35 -13.08 -28.02
C GLY A 376 18.89 -11.68 -28.31
N LEU A 377 19.27 -10.93 -27.27
CA LEU A 377 19.81 -9.58 -27.39
C LEU A 377 21.35 -9.58 -27.39
N PRO A 378 21.99 -8.61 -28.08
CA PRO A 378 23.44 -8.39 -27.99
C PRO A 378 23.93 -8.17 -26.55
N PRO A 379 25.18 -8.55 -26.21
CA PRO A 379 25.73 -8.38 -24.85
C PRO A 379 25.79 -6.93 -24.33
N ASP A 380 25.82 -5.96 -25.23
CA ASP A 380 25.86 -4.52 -24.96
C ASP A 380 24.49 -3.84 -25.10
N ALA A 381 23.42 -4.62 -25.35
CA ALA A 381 22.07 -4.09 -25.48
C ALA A 381 21.64 -3.37 -24.20
N PRO A 382 21.13 -2.13 -24.29
CA PRO A 382 20.67 -1.40 -23.12
C PRO A 382 19.38 -2.02 -22.61
N ALA A 383 19.45 -2.79 -21.51
CA ALA A 383 18.28 -3.42 -20.93
C ALA A 383 18.26 -3.37 -19.40
N LEU A 384 17.05 -3.31 -18.86
CA LEU A 384 16.77 -3.38 -17.44
C LEU A 384 16.03 -4.69 -17.12
N TRP A 385 16.30 -5.22 -15.93
CA TRP A 385 15.56 -6.33 -15.35
C TRP A 385 14.70 -5.83 -14.20
N HIS A 386 13.38 -5.96 -14.34
CA HIS A 386 12.43 -5.75 -13.26
C HIS A 386 12.19 -7.07 -12.53
N ALA A 387 12.62 -7.18 -11.28
CA ALA A 387 12.56 -8.45 -10.54
C ALA A 387 11.14 -8.79 -10.02
N PRO A 388 10.43 -7.88 -9.30
CA PRO A 388 9.08 -8.11 -8.83
C PRO A 388 8.11 -7.67 -9.93
N ALA A 389 8.14 -8.39 -11.04
CA ALA A 389 7.40 -8.10 -12.26
C ALA A 389 6.99 -9.41 -12.93
N GLY A 390 6.14 -9.35 -13.94
CA GLY A 390 5.80 -10.52 -14.73
C GLY A 390 4.58 -10.29 -15.61
N TRP A 391 3.72 -11.30 -15.69
CA TRP A 391 2.46 -11.23 -16.45
C TRP A 391 1.26 -11.55 -15.55
N ILE A 392 0.09 -11.05 -15.95
CA ILE A 392 -1.19 -11.28 -15.27
C ILE A 392 -2.34 -11.31 -16.27
N LYS A 393 -3.31 -12.22 -16.07
CA LYS A 393 -4.62 -12.21 -16.74
C LYS A 393 -5.52 -11.19 -16.03
N PRO A 394 -5.79 -10.00 -16.60
CA PRO A 394 -6.53 -8.96 -15.88
C PRO A 394 -7.97 -9.38 -15.56
N ALA A 395 -8.60 -10.18 -16.44
CA ALA A 395 -9.93 -10.72 -16.22
C ALA A 395 -10.00 -11.62 -14.97
N ALA A 396 -8.99 -12.45 -14.70
CA ALA A 396 -8.95 -13.28 -13.50
C ALA A 396 -8.92 -12.42 -12.23
N LEU A 397 -8.12 -11.35 -12.22
CA LEU A 397 -8.06 -10.42 -11.10
C LEU A 397 -9.38 -9.65 -10.89
N VAL A 398 -10.00 -9.19 -11.98
CA VAL A 398 -11.32 -8.55 -11.96
C VAL A 398 -12.36 -9.48 -11.35
N GLN A 399 -12.43 -10.73 -11.79
CA GLN A 399 -13.37 -11.71 -11.28
C GLN A 399 -13.16 -11.98 -9.79
N ALA A 400 -11.90 -12.15 -9.36
CA ALA A 400 -11.58 -12.37 -7.96
C ALA A 400 -12.00 -11.20 -7.06
N TRP A 401 -11.86 -9.95 -7.53
CA TRP A 401 -12.36 -8.79 -6.79
C TRP A 401 -13.88 -8.70 -6.77
N LEU A 402 -14.57 -8.99 -7.88
CA LEU A 402 -16.03 -8.99 -7.92
C LEU A 402 -16.65 -10.09 -7.04
N ALA A 403 -15.91 -11.16 -6.76
CA ALA A 403 -16.31 -12.21 -5.81
C ALA A 403 -16.19 -11.79 -4.33
N THR A 404 -15.71 -10.58 -4.02
CA THR A 404 -15.62 -10.08 -2.64
C THR A 404 -17.01 -10.02 -2.00
N PRO A 405 -17.23 -10.57 -0.80
CA PRO A 405 -18.51 -10.47 -0.11
C PRO A 405 -18.99 -9.01 0.04
N GLY A 406 -20.25 -8.75 -0.32
CA GLY A 406 -20.83 -7.40 -0.35
C GLY A 406 -20.77 -6.71 -1.72
N VAL A 407 -20.16 -7.34 -2.72
CA VAL A 407 -20.20 -6.90 -4.12
C VAL A 407 -21.24 -7.72 -4.89
N THR A 408 -22.12 -7.06 -5.64
CA THR A 408 -23.00 -7.68 -6.64
C THR A 408 -22.74 -7.08 -8.01
N TRP A 409 -22.54 -7.92 -9.02
CA TRP A 409 -22.28 -7.49 -10.40
C TRP A 409 -23.51 -7.69 -11.29
N HIS A 410 -23.76 -6.72 -12.16
CA HIS A 410 -24.84 -6.74 -13.16
C HIS A 410 -24.26 -6.32 -14.52
N GLY A 411 -24.16 -7.29 -15.44
CA GLY A 411 -23.83 -7.03 -16.84
C GLY A 411 -25.03 -6.53 -17.63
N GLN A 412 -24.77 -6.11 -18.87
CA GLN A 412 -25.78 -5.54 -19.78
C GLN A 412 -26.56 -4.35 -19.17
N ALA A 413 -25.98 -3.67 -18.18
CA ALA A 413 -26.56 -2.54 -17.47
C ALA A 413 -25.82 -1.26 -17.87
N THR A 414 -26.20 -0.70 -19.02
CA THR A 414 -25.54 0.49 -19.58
C THR A 414 -26.08 1.76 -18.92
N ALA A 415 -25.32 2.31 -17.98
CA ALA A 415 -25.60 3.62 -17.41
C ALA A 415 -25.45 4.72 -18.48
N HIS A 416 -26.46 5.59 -18.58
CA HIS A 416 -26.49 6.71 -19.50
C HIS A 416 -26.48 8.06 -18.78
N GLN A 417 -27.23 8.17 -17.66
CA GLN A 417 -27.39 9.43 -16.94
C GLN A 417 -27.31 9.22 -15.43
N LEU A 418 -26.67 10.17 -14.75
CA LEU A 418 -26.67 10.30 -13.30
C LEU A 418 -27.58 11.44 -12.88
N VAL A 419 -28.51 11.17 -11.97
CA VAL A 419 -29.42 12.18 -11.43
C VAL A 419 -29.28 12.21 -9.92
N ARG A 420 -28.95 13.38 -9.35
CA ARG A 420 -28.95 13.57 -7.91
C ARG A 420 -30.39 13.74 -7.42
N GLN A 421 -30.81 12.92 -6.47
CA GLN A 421 -32.13 12.99 -5.83
C GLN A 421 -31.96 13.04 -4.30
N GLY A 422 -32.22 14.22 -3.71
CA GLY A 422 -31.95 14.45 -2.29
C GLY A 422 -30.47 14.22 -1.95
N ASP A 423 -30.23 13.34 -0.98
CA ASP A 423 -28.87 12.97 -0.55
C ASP A 423 -28.26 11.80 -1.35
N GLY A 424 -29.02 11.19 -2.26
CA GLY A 424 -28.59 10.03 -3.04
C GLY A 424 -28.51 10.27 -4.55
N TRP A 425 -28.12 9.22 -5.27
CA TRP A 425 -27.96 9.19 -6.72
C TRP A 425 -28.83 8.12 -7.34
N GLN A 426 -29.44 8.46 -8.48
CA GLN A 426 -30.04 7.52 -9.41
C GLN A 426 -29.14 7.34 -10.64
N VAL A 427 -29.05 6.10 -11.10
CA VAL A 427 -28.38 5.72 -12.35
C VAL A 427 -29.45 5.27 -13.33
N LEU A 428 -29.58 6.00 -14.43
CA LEU A 428 -30.60 5.75 -15.47
C LEU A 428 -29.96 5.20 -16.73
N ASP A 429 -30.70 4.37 -17.45
CA ASP A 429 -30.36 3.95 -18.81
C ASP A 429 -30.77 5.00 -19.86
N ALA A 430 -30.56 4.68 -21.14
CA ALA A 430 -30.88 5.59 -22.25
C ALA A 430 -32.39 5.82 -22.45
N ALA A 431 -33.25 4.95 -21.92
CA ALA A 431 -34.70 5.11 -21.95
C ALA A 431 -35.23 5.92 -20.74
N GLY A 432 -34.35 6.32 -19.81
CA GLY A 432 -34.70 6.98 -18.56
C GLY A 432 -35.18 6.01 -17.47
N GLN A 433 -35.02 4.71 -17.65
CA GLN A 433 -35.37 3.70 -16.65
C GLN A 433 -34.26 3.60 -15.60
N GLU A 434 -34.65 3.49 -14.33
CA GLU A 434 -33.70 3.33 -13.23
C GLU A 434 -33.06 1.94 -13.24
N LEU A 435 -31.73 1.92 -13.33
CA LEU A 435 -30.90 0.72 -13.19
C LEU A 435 -30.54 0.47 -11.72
N ALA A 436 -30.21 1.53 -10.98
CA ALA A 436 -29.84 1.47 -9.58
C ALA A 436 -29.95 2.82 -8.88
N ARG A 437 -29.94 2.77 -7.55
CA ARG A 437 -29.86 3.92 -6.66
C ARG A 437 -28.88 3.64 -5.52
N ALA A 438 -28.12 4.64 -5.11
CA ALA A 438 -27.20 4.55 -3.99
C ALA A 438 -26.83 5.92 -3.41
N ASP A 439 -26.26 5.93 -2.21
CA ASP A 439 -25.76 7.13 -1.55
C ASP A 439 -24.45 7.61 -2.17
N LEU A 440 -23.69 6.69 -2.77
CA LEU A 440 -22.42 6.96 -3.45
C LEU A 440 -22.41 6.35 -4.86
N VAL A 441 -21.97 7.12 -5.86
CA VAL A 441 -21.66 6.60 -7.20
C VAL A 441 -20.18 6.78 -7.49
N VAL A 442 -19.54 5.72 -8.01
CA VAL A 442 -18.17 5.77 -8.51
C VAL A 442 -18.17 5.55 -10.02
N LEU A 443 -17.54 6.47 -10.74
CA LEU A 443 -17.31 6.37 -12.18
C LEU A 443 -16.00 5.61 -12.46
N ALA A 444 -16.10 4.42 -13.03
CA ALA A 444 -14.99 3.55 -13.43
C ALA A 444 -15.18 2.97 -14.85
N ALA A 445 -15.91 3.67 -15.71
CA ALA A 445 -16.35 3.23 -17.03
C ALA A 445 -15.33 3.51 -18.16
N GLY A 446 -14.03 3.59 -17.83
CA GLY A 446 -12.97 3.96 -18.77
C GLY A 446 -13.26 5.31 -19.46
N TYR A 447 -13.19 5.35 -20.79
CA TYR A 447 -13.52 6.56 -21.56
C TYR A 447 -14.98 7.01 -21.39
N GLY A 448 -15.90 6.08 -21.14
CA GLY A 448 -17.33 6.36 -20.91
C GLY A 448 -17.58 7.22 -19.67
N SER A 449 -16.65 7.27 -18.71
CA SER A 449 -16.74 8.13 -17.53
C SER A 449 -16.89 9.61 -17.88
N ARG A 450 -16.39 10.06 -19.04
CA ARG A 450 -16.50 11.46 -19.46
C ARG A 450 -17.95 11.89 -19.65
N ALA A 451 -18.74 11.09 -20.36
CA ALA A 451 -20.15 11.41 -20.63
C ALA A 451 -20.99 11.33 -19.34
N LEU A 452 -20.77 10.29 -18.52
CA LEU A 452 -21.46 10.13 -17.24
C LEU A 452 -21.17 11.28 -16.27
N SER A 453 -19.91 11.71 -16.18
CA SER A 453 -19.51 12.86 -15.35
C SER A 453 -20.20 14.15 -15.79
N ALA A 454 -20.35 14.37 -17.11
CA ALA A 454 -21.07 15.54 -17.62
C ALA A 454 -22.58 15.48 -17.29
N SER A 455 -23.17 14.29 -17.28
CA SER A 455 -24.60 14.10 -16.97
C SER A 455 -24.97 14.38 -15.51
N ALA A 456 -24.00 14.25 -14.59
CA ALA A 456 -24.24 14.32 -13.15
C ALA A 456 -24.65 15.71 -12.62
N GLY A 457 -24.48 16.76 -13.43
CA GLY A 457 -25.02 18.11 -13.18
C GLY A 457 -24.34 18.88 -12.05
N GLY A 458 -23.92 20.12 -12.35
CA GLY A 458 -23.41 21.11 -11.40
C GLY A 458 -22.47 22.08 -12.12
N GLU A 459 -22.58 23.39 -11.86
CA GLU A 459 -21.72 24.43 -12.45
C GLU A 459 -20.21 24.18 -12.19
N ASP A 460 -19.90 23.40 -11.15
CA ASP A 460 -18.54 23.01 -10.74
C ASP A 460 -18.13 21.57 -11.13
N SER A 461 -18.93 20.84 -11.93
CA SER A 461 -18.57 19.47 -12.31
C SER A 461 -17.34 19.47 -13.23
N PRO A 462 -16.20 18.88 -12.82
CA PRO A 462 -14.98 18.94 -13.61
C PRO A 462 -15.18 18.19 -14.93
N GLN A 463 -14.95 18.85 -16.06
CA GLN A 463 -14.84 18.17 -17.34
C GLN A 463 -13.61 17.27 -17.31
N LEU A 464 -13.83 15.95 -17.29
CA LEU A 464 -12.73 14.99 -17.32
C LEU A 464 -12.04 15.05 -18.69
N ALA A 465 -10.78 15.49 -18.70
CA ALA A 465 -9.92 15.56 -19.89
C ALA A 465 -9.42 14.16 -20.31
N LEU A 466 -10.35 13.28 -20.70
CA LEU A 466 -10.05 11.92 -21.14
C LEU A 466 -9.95 11.83 -22.67
N GLN A 467 -8.93 11.14 -23.16
CA GLN A 467 -8.73 10.80 -24.58
C GLN A 467 -8.82 9.29 -24.76
N ALA A 468 -9.46 8.84 -25.85
CA ALA A 468 -9.52 7.44 -26.21
C ALA A 468 -8.34 7.09 -27.12
N ILE A 469 -7.57 6.07 -26.73
CA ILE A 469 -6.48 5.53 -27.54
C ILE A 469 -6.80 4.05 -27.80
N ARG A 470 -6.85 3.67 -29.07
CA ARG A 470 -7.05 2.27 -29.47
C ARG A 470 -5.70 1.55 -29.44
N GLY A 471 -5.64 0.44 -28.72
CA GLY A 471 -4.55 -0.53 -28.77
C GLY A 471 -5.05 -1.89 -29.27
N GLN A 472 -4.22 -2.60 -30.02
CA GLN A 472 -4.46 -3.98 -30.45
C GLN A 472 -3.29 -4.86 -30.03
N ALA A 473 -3.59 -5.96 -29.35
CA ALA A 473 -2.65 -7.05 -29.07
C ALA A 473 -2.98 -8.25 -29.96
N SER A 474 -1.95 -8.96 -30.39
CA SER A 474 -2.06 -10.23 -31.12
C SER A 474 -1.66 -11.36 -30.19
N TRP A 475 -2.28 -12.52 -30.33
CA TRP A 475 -1.92 -13.71 -29.57
C TRP A 475 -2.13 -14.96 -30.40
N GLY A 476 -1.45 -16.04 -30.05
CA GLY A 476 -1.57 -17.32 -30.74
C GLY A 476 -1.07 -18.48 -29.89
N GLN A 477 -1.60 -19.67 -30.14
CA GLN A 477 -1.08 -20.90 -29.54
C GLN A 477 0.30 -21.23 -30.09
N HIS A 478 1.15 -21.84 -29.27
CA HIS A 478 2.43 -22.36 -29.74
C HIS A 478 2.24 -23.55 -30.70
N THR A 479 3.05 -23.57 -31.75
CA THR A 479 3.33 -24.75 -32.57
C THR A 479 4.70 -25.33 -32.17
N PRO A 480 5.03 -26.59 -32.52
CA PRO A 480 6.32 -27.20 -32.16
C PRO A 480 7.51 -26.30 -32.53
N GLY A 481 8.46 -26.10 -31.62
CA GLY A 481 9.64 -25.25 -31.83
C GLY A 481 9.44 -23.76 -31.50
N THR A 482 8.20 -23.27 -31.47
CA THR A 482 7.96 -21.82 -31.25
C THR A 482 8.15 -21.38 -29.80
N LEU A 483 7.93 -22.26 -28.83
CA LEU A 483 8.15 -21.94 -27.43
C LEU A 483 9.65 -21.90 -27.12
N GLU A 484 10.43 -22.86 -27.65
CA GLU A 484 11.88 -22.90 -27.46
C GLU A 484 12.61 -21.72 -28.11
N ALA A 485 12.01 -21.10 -29.13
CA ALA A 485 12.53 -19.91 -29.81
C ALA A 485 12.20 -18.59 -29.09
N MET A 486 11.40 -18.61 -28.02
CA MET A 486 10.97 -17.42 -27.28
C MET A 486 11.79 -17.24 -26.00
N PRO A 487 11.91 -16.00 -25.49
CA PRO A 487 12.50 -15.76 -24.17
C PRO A 487 11.70 -16.50 -23.08
N PRO A 488 12.35 -16.90 -21.97
CA PRO A 488 11.67 -17.60 -20.87
C PRO A 488 10.86 -16.66 -19.96
N PHE A 489 10.91 -15.35 -20.20
CA PHE A 489 10.24 -14.31 -19.41
C PHE A 489 9.61 -13.25 -20.34
N PRO A 490 8.61 -12.49 -19.86
CA PRO A 490 8.08 -11.37 -20.61
C PRO A 490 9.14 -10.33 -20.97
N VAL A 491 9.03 -9.77 -22.16
CA VAL A 491 9.91 -8.71 -22.67
C VAL A 491 9.08 -7.46 -22.93
N ASN A 492 9.57 -6.30 -22.49
CA ASN A 492 8.99 -4.98 -22.72
C ASN A 492 9.97 -4.09 -23.49
N GLY A 493 9.48 -2.99 -24.07
CA GLY A 493 10.28 -2.04 -24.84
C GLY A 493 9.40 -1.24 -25.81
N HIS A 494 9.68 -1.34 -27.11
CA HIS A 494 8.83 -0.76 -28.16
C HIS A 494 7.64 -1.69 -28.49
N GLY A 495 6.82 -1.95 -27.47
CA GLY A 495 5.87 -3.06 -27.42
C GLY A 495 6.24 -4.04 -26.31
N SER A 496 5.47 -5.12 -26.20
CA SER A 496 5.59 -6.13 -25.16
C SER A 496 5.28 -7.52 -25.69
N LEU A 497 5.90 -8.53 -25.09
CA LEU A 497 5.73 -9.94 -25.38
C LEU A 497 5.56 -10.70 -24.06
N VAL A 498 4.50 -11.49 -23.95
CA VAL A 498 4.34 -12.54 -22.94
C VAL A 498 4.52 -13.87 -23.66
N PRO A 499 5.63 -14.60 -23.43
CA PRO A 499 6.01 -15.73 -24.27
C PRO A 499 5.25 -17.01 -23.93
N ALA A 500 4.84 -17.21 -22.68
CA ALA A 500 4.24 -18.46 -22.22
C ALA A 500 3.03 -18.19 -21.31
N LEU A 501 1.87 -17.98 -21.91
CA LEU A 501 0.59 -17.78 -21.25
C LEU A 501 -0.21 -19.11 -21.23
N PRO A 502 -0.53 -19.66 -20.05
CA PRO A 502 -1.41 -20.84 -19.93
C PRO A 502 -2.82 -20.56 -20.44
N LEU A 503 -3.34 -21.45 -21.29
CA LEU A 503 -4.73 -21.41 -21.74
C LEU A 503 -5.66 -22.11 -20.73
N ASP A 504 -6.92 -21.71 -20.69
CA ASP A 504 -7.86 -22.21 -19.68
C ASP A 504 -8.35 -23.65 -19.95
N ASN A 505 -8.27 -24.11 -21.22
CA ASN A 505 -8.97 -25.29 -21.72
C ASN A 505 -8.04 -26.43 -22.19
N ALA A 506 -6.72 -26.29 -22.07
CA ALA A 506 -5.73 -27.30 -22.44
C ALA A 506 -4.40 -27.03 -21.73
N ASP A 507 -3.51 -28.03 -21.59
CA ASP A 507 -2.10 -27.86 -21.19
C ASP A 507 -1.26 -27.03 -22.21
N GLY A 508 -1.94 -26.31 -23.11
CA GLY A 508 -1.34 -25.49 -24.15
C GLY A 508 -0.92 -24.12 -23.62
N LEU A 509 0.18 -23.63 -24.17
CA LEU A 509 0.68 -22.28 -23.96
C LEU A 509 0.38 -21.41 -25.19
N ALA A 510 0.19 -20.12 -24.96
CA ALA A 510 0.09 -19.10 -25.99
C ALA A 510 1.09 -17.97 -25.77
N TRP A 511 1.47 -17.30 -26.84
CA TRP A 511 2.18 -16.04 -26.78
C TRP A 511 1.19 -14.88 -26.96
N VAL A 512 1.49 -13.74 -26.34
CA VAL A 512 0.76 -12.48 -26.52
C VAL A 512 1.76 -11.39 -26.85
N THR A 513 1.54 -10.61 -27.90
CA THR A 513 2.38 -9.47 -28.28
C THR A 513 1.56 -8.23 -28.58
N GLY A 514 2.09 -7.05 -28.28
CA GLY A 514 1.44 -5.79 -28.57
C GLY A 514 1.95 -4.63 -27.71
N SER A 515 1.29 -3.49 -27.72
CA SER A 515 0.16 -3.15 -28.58
C SER A 515 0.58 -2.19 -29.69
N THR A 516 -0.29 -2.02 -30.69
CA THR A 516 -0.27 -0.81 -31.51
C THR A 516 -0.35 0.43 -30.62
N PHE A 517 0.27 1.54 -31.05
CA PHE A 517 0.31 2.90 -30.47
C PHE A 517 1.54 3.25 -29.62
#